data_AF-A0A943X3J7-F1
#
_entry.id   AF-A0A943X3J7-F1
#
_cell.length_a   1.000
_cell.length_b   1.000
_cell.length_c   1.000
_cell.angle_alpha   90.00
_cell.angle_beta   90.00
_cell.angle_gamma   90.00
#
_symmetry.space_group_name_H-M   'P 1'
#
loop_
_entity.id
_entity.type
_entity.pdbx_description
1 polymer ?
#
loop_
_entity_poly.entity_id
_entity_poly.type
_entity_poly.pdbx_seq_one_letter_code
_entity_poly.pdbx_strand_id
1 'polypeptide(L)'
;MDNLEQDILLIMKELCPDFAPYHALKNDLYKGSLFGGTNLYYKTGENGTKGMVTTKRNVAKYKLDQFPRNFKTSNAINRQPETGWSGTVLLDLLIYLKNCIE
;
A
#
# COMPACT_ATOMS: atom_id res chain seq x y z
N MET A 1 -10.94 13.61 8.16
CA MET A 1 -9.99 12.52 7.92
C MET A 1 -10.11 11.62 9.13
N ASP A 2 -10.39 10.34 8.93
CA ASP A 2 -10.41 9.38 10.04
C ASP A 2 -8.98 9.24 10.59
N ASN A 3 -8.84 9.17 11.93
CA ASN A 3 -7.54 9.06 12.60
C ASN A 3 -6.69 7.90 12.03
N LEU A 4 -7.35 6.79 11.68
CA LEU A 4 -6.71 5.62 11.08
C LEU A 4 -6.03 5.91 9.74
N GLU A 5 -6.64 6.72 8.87
CA GLU A 5 -6.04 7.03 7.58
C GLU A 5 -4.79 7.90 7.76
N GLN A 6 -4.81 8.84 8.70
CA GLN A 6 -3.66 9.68 9.00
C GLN A 6 -2.48 8.86 9.52
N ASP A 7 -2.74 7.90 10.42
CA ASP A 7 -1.72 7.00 10.95
C ASP A 7 -1.09 6.14 9.84
N ILE A 8 -1.91 5.61 8.93
CA ILE A 8 -1.44 4.85 7.76
C ILE A 8 -0.52 5.71 6.91
N LEU A 9 -0.94 6.92 6.53
CA LEU A 9 -0.15 7.80 5.67
C LEU A 9 1.16 8.23 6.33
N LEU A 10 1.14 8.47 7.65
CA LEU A 10 2.34 8.79 8.43
C LEU A 10 3.34 7.64 8.39
N ILE A 11 2.90 6.41 8.70
CA ILE A 11 3.78 5.25 8.69
C ILE A 11 4.30 4.96 7.27
N MET A 12 3.46 5.12 6.24
CA MET A 12 3.90 4.97 4.85
C MET A 12 5.00 5.96 4.50
N LYS A 13 4.92 7.20 4.98
CA LYS A 13 5.96 8.22 4.78
C LYS A 13 7.25 7.90 5.53
N GLU A 14 7.16 7.32 6.73
CA GLU A 14 8.31 6.86 7.50
C GLU A 14 9.00 5.66 6.83
N LEU A 15 8.23 4.68 6.37
CA LEU A 15 8.75 3.49 5.66
C LEU A 15 9.33 3.81 4.28
N CYS A 16 8.74 4.80 3.60
CA CYS A 16 9.10 5.20 2.24
C CYS A 16 9.31 6.72 2.20
N PRO A 17 10.56 7.20 2.37
CA PRO A 17 10.84 8.64 2.34
C PRO A 17 10.42 9.32 1.03
N ASP A 18 10.41 8.57 -0.08
CA ASP A 18 9.96 9.00 -1.40
C ASP A 18 8.42 8.94 -1.58
N PHE A 19 7.66 8.58 -0.54
CA PHE A 19 6.21 8.55 -0.58
C PHE A 19 5.63 9.93 -0.86
N ALA A 20 4.99 10.08 -2.02
CA ALA A 20 4.51 11.35 -2.55
C ALA A 20 3.24 11.16 -3.40
N PRO A 21 2.45 12.23 -3.63
CA PRO A 21 1.29 12.18 -4.49
C PRO A 21 1.63 11.62 -5.88
N TYR A 22 0.74 10.77 -6.40
CA TYR A 22 0.94 10.09 -7.69
C TYR A 22 -0.40 9.91 -8.38
N HIS A 23 -0.47 10.28 -9.66
CA HIS A 23 -1.74 10.37 -10.41
C HIS A 23 -1.63 9.80 -11.83
N ALA A 24 -0.90 8.68 -12.01
CA ALA A 24 -0.88 8.03 -13.32
C ALA A 24 -2.25 7.44 -13.68
N LEU A 25 -3.04 7.03 -12.68
CA LEU A 25 -4.44 6.68 -12.80
C LEU A 25 -5.34 7.55 -11.94
N LYS A 26 -6.64 7.56 -12.28
CA LYS A 26 -7.69 8.22 -11.49
C LYS A 26 -7.80 7.70 -10.05
N ASN A 27 -7.42 6.44 -9.82
CA ASN A 27 -7.47 5.82 -8.50
C ASN A 27 -6.10 5.83 -7.79
N ASP A 28 -5.05 6.37 -8.39
CA ASP A 28 -3.77 6.56 -7.71
C ASP A 28 -3.84 7.80 -6.81
N LEU A 29 -3.41 7.63 -5.56
CA LEU A 29 -3.32 8.72 -4.58
C LEU A 29 -1.86 9.05 -4.31
N TYR A 30 -1.06 8.04 -3.95
CA TYR A 30 0.35 8.19 -3.61
C TYR A 30 1.16 6.99 -4.08
N LYS A 31 2.48 7.20 -4.25
CA LYS A 31 3.45 6.18 -4.59
C LYS A 31 4.69 6.35 -3.72
N GLY A 32 5.32 5.25 -3.33
CA GLY A 32 6.65 5.23 -2.72
C GLY A 32 7.39 3.95 -3.05
N SER A 33 8.65 3.84 -2.63
CA SER A 33 9.50 2.68 -2.86
C SER A 33 9.92 2.10 -1.53
N LEU A 34 9.43 0.88 -1.26
CA LEU A 34 9.77 0.19 -0.03
C LEU A 34 11.29 -0.13 -0.03
N PHE A 35 12.02 0.54 0.85
CA PHE A 35 13.49 0.44 1.01
C PHE A 35 14.28 0.66 -0.29
N GLY A 36 13.87 1.62 -1.11
CA GLY A 36 14.52 1.93 -2.41
C GLY A 36 14.40 0.80 -3.44
N GLY A 37 13.60 -0.22 -3.14
CA GLY A 37 13.39 -1.38 -3.98
C GLY A 37 12.18 -1.21 -4.88
N THR A 38 11.15 -2.03 -4.63
CA THR A 38 10.01 -2.08 -5.53
C THR A 38 8.87 -1.19 -5.05
N ASN A 39 8.18 -0.56 -5.99
CA ASN A 39 7.11 0.39 -5.72
C ASN A 39 5.97 -0.21 -4.86
N LEU A 40 5.40 0.64 -4.03
CA LEU A 40 4.09 0.49 -3.44
C LEU A 40 3.19 1.64 -3.92
N TYR A 41 1.90 1.38 -4.00
CA TYR A 41 0.91 2.36 -4.42
C TYR A 41 -0.20 2.42 -3.39
N TYR A 42 -0.51 3.62 -2.93
CA TYR A 42 -1.72 3.90 -2.16
C TYR A 42 -2.80 4.40 -3.11
N LYS A 43 -3.95 3.73 -3.10
CA LYS A 43 -4.98 3.84 -4.12
C LYS A 43 -6.38 3.90 -3.52
N THR A 44 -7.32 4.39 -4.31
CA THR A 44 -8.76 4.17 -4.12
C THR A 44 -9.17 2.82 -4.74
N GLY A 45 -9.95 2.05 -4.01
CA GLY A 45 -10.52 0.76 -4.43
C GLY A 45 -11.87 0.91 -5.10
N GLU A 46 -12.43 -0.22 -5.53
CA GLU A 46 -13.71 -0.28 -6.26
C GLU A 46 -14.89 0.31 -5.44
N ASN A 47 -14.82 0.23 -4.11
CA ASN A 47 -15.86 0.71 -3.20
C ASN A 47 -15.54 2.07 -2.55
N GLY A 48 -14.59 2.83 -3.11
CA GLY A 48 -14.14 4.10 -2.52
C GLY A 48 -13.24 3.95 -1.29
N THR A 49 -12.97 2.71 -0.85
CA THR A 49 -12.00 2.43 0.21
C THR A 49 -10.60 2.81 -0.23
N LYS A 50 -9.75 3.23 0.70
CA LYS A 50 -8.34 3.50 0.41
C LYS A 50 -7.48 2.35 0.91
N GLY A 51 -6.47 2.00 0.13
CA GLY A 51 -5.65 0.84 0.43
C GLY A 51 -4.34 0.84 -0.35
N MET A 52 -3.49 -0.11 0.01
CA MET A 52 -2.15 -0.25 -0.53
C MET A 52 -2.03 -1.54 -1.33
N VAL A 53 -1.36 -1.43 -2.47
CA VAL A 53 -0.93 -2.55 -3.30
C VAL A 53 0.57 -2.46 -3.51
N THR A 54 1.20 -3.61 -3.66
CA THR A 54 2.63 -3.70 -4.00
C THR A 54 2.88 -4.93 -4.87
N THR A 55 4.06 -4.98 -5.47
CA THR A 55 4.43 -6.07 -6.38
C THR A 55 4.57 -7.41 -5.67
N LYS A 56 4.35 -8.51 -6.40
CA LYS A 56 4.57 -9.89 -5.92
C LYS A 56 5.97 -10.10 -5.31
N ARG A 57 6.98 -9.38 -5.80
CA ARG A 57 8.35 -9.43 -5.27
C ARG A 57 8.40 -8.95 -3.81
N ASN A 58 7.77 -7.83 -3.49
CA ASN A 58 7.70 -7.33 -2.11
C ASN A 58 6.89 -8.27 -1.22
N VAL A 59 5.77 -8.79 -1.74
CA VAL A 59 4.95 -9.76 -1.02
C VAL A 59 5.78 -10.98 -0.57
N ALA A 60 6.56 -11.56 -1.49
CA ALA A 60 7.41 -12.70 -1.16
C ALA A 60 8.58 -12.32 -0.24
N LYS A 61 9.29 -11.22 -0.55
CA LYS A 61 10.47 -10.77 0.22
C LYS A 61 10.15 -10.51 1.69
N TYR A 62 9.01 -9.88 1.96
CA TYR A 62 8.57 -9.49 3.30
C TYR A 62 7.49 -10.41 3.86
N LYS A 63 7.23 -11.58 3.24
CA LYS A 63 6.24 -12.57 3.72
C LYS A 63 4.86 -11.95 4.02
N LEU A 64 4.38 -11.06 3.14
CA LEU A 64 3.14 -10.31 3.38
C LEU A 64 1.86 -11.14 3.19
N ASP A 65 1.96 -12.34 2.62
CA ASP A 65 0.81 -13.24 2.43
C ASP A 65 0.22 -13.76 3.75
N GLN A 66 0.88 -13.54 4.89
CA GLN A 66 0.30 -13.77 6.22
C GLN A 66 -0.85 -12.81 6.56
N PHE A 67 -0.94 -11.66 5.89
CA PHE A 67 -2.01 -10.68 6.09
C PHE A 67 -3.13 -10.87 5.05
N PRO A 68 -4.40 -10.96 5.46
CA PRO A 68 -5.51 -11.20 4.54
C PRO A 68 -5.69 -10.04 3.56
N ARG A 69 -5.71 -10.32 2.26
CA ARG A 69 -5.96 -9.28 1.25
C ARG A 69 -7.44 -8.88 1.26
N ASN A 70 -7.73 -7.69 1.78
CA ASN A 70 -9.09 -7.14 1.92
C ASN A 70 -9.35 -5.93 1.03
N PHE A 71 -8.41 -5.57 0.16
CA PHE A 71 -8.54 -4.44 -0.76
C PHE A 71 -8.51 -4.92 -2.21
N LYS A 72 -9.39 -4.35 -3.04
CA LYS A 72 -9.48 -4.62 -4.48
C LYS A 72 -9.49 -3.30 -5.25
N THR A 73 -8.66 -3.24 -6.28
CA THR A 73 -8.53 -2.09 -7.18
C THR A 73 -8.14 -2.59 -8.57
N SER A 74 -7.91 -1.67 -9.50
CA SER A 74 -7.45 -2.00 -10.86
C SER A 74 -6.01 -1.51 -11.07
N ASN A 75 -5.22 -2.29 -11.82
CA ASN A 75 -3.90 -1.84 -12.25
C ASN A 75 -4.00 -0.84 -13.42
N ALA A 76 -2.93 -0.06 -13.61
CA ALA A 76 -2.90 1.02 -14.59
C ALA A 76 -2.81 0.54 -16.04
N ILE A 77 -2.09 -0.55 -16.21
CA ILE A 77 -1.50 -0.91 -17.49
C ILE A 77 -2.51 -1.69 -18.33
N ASN A 78 -3.32 -2.53 -17.69
CA ASN A 78 -4.25 -3.42 -18.39
C ASN A 78 -5.63 -3.54 -17.72
N ARG A 79 -5.93 -2.68 -16.72
CA ARG A 79 -7.16 -2.71 -15.92
C ARG A 79 -7.45 -4.05 -15.26
N GLN A 80 -6.45 -4.93 -15.12
CA GLN A 80 -6.66 -6.19 -14.43
C GLN A 80 -6.86 -5.95 -12.93
N PRO A 81 -7.67 -6.80 -12.28
CA PRO A 81 -7.84 -6.78 -10.85
C PRO A 81 -6.49 -6.88 -10.12
N GLU A 82 -6.31 -6.00 -9.16
CA GLU A 82 -5.18 -5.97 -8.25
C GLU A 82 -5.71 -6.01 -6.81
N THR A 83 -5.09 -6.85 -5.98
CA THR A 83 -5.51 -7.05 -4.59
C THR A 83 -4.43 -6.58 -3.63
N GLY A 84 -4.82 -6.01 -2.51
CA GLY A 84 -3.89 -5.56 -1.46
C GLY A 84 -4.56 -5.48 -0.09
N TRP A 85 -4.19 -4.46 0.68
CA TRP A 85 -4.62 -4.29 2.07
C TRP A 85 -5.19 -2.90 2.33
N SER A 86 -6.15 -2.80 3.25
CA SER A 86 -6.80 -1.55 3.66
C SER A 86 -7.17 -1.58 5.15
N GLY A 87 -7.44 -0.41 5.72
CA GLY A 87 -7.92 -0.27 7.11
C GLY A 87 -6.94 -0.84 8.13
N THR A 88 -7.47 -1.51 9.16
CA THR A 88 -6.66 -2.09 10.25
C THR A 88 -5.67 -3.14 9.76
N VAL A 89 -6.03 -3.97 8.78
CA VAL A 89 -5.12 -4.97 8.20
C VAL A 89 -3.90 -4.29 7.54
N LEU A 90 -4.12 -3.14 6.89
CA LEU A 90 -3.01 -2.35 6.34
C LEU A 90 -2.14 -1.77 7.46
N LEU A 91 -2.74 -1.24 8.52
CA LEU A 91 -1.99 -0.72 9.67
C LEU A 91 -1.10 -1.81 10.30
N ASP A 92 -1.65 -2.99 10.56
CA ASP A 92 -0.91 -4.12 11.14
C ASP A 92 0.26 -4.55 10.24
N LEU A 93 0.03 -4.59 8.91
CA LEU A 93 1.07 -4.89 7.93
C LEU A 93 2.18 -3.83 7.95
N LEU A 94 1.83 -2.55 8.03
CA LEU A 94 2.80 -1.46 8.06
C LEU A 94 3.64 -1.48 9.35
N ILE A 95 3.03 -1.78 10.50
CA ILE A 95 3.75 -1.97 11.77
C ILE A 95 4.71 -3.17 11.66
N TYR A 96 4.26 -4.29 11.09
CA TYR A 96 5.13 -5.44 10.83
C TYR A 96 6.32 -5.07 9.93
N LEU A 97 6.09 -4.30 8.86
CA LEU A 97 7.16 -3.82 7.99
C LEU A 97 8.16 -2.93 8.74
N LYS A 98 7.72 -2.08 9.68
CA LYS A 98 8.64 -1.29 10.52
C LYS A 98 9.57 -2.19 11.34
N ASN A 99 9.04 -3.26 11.92
CA ASN A 99 9.83 -4.19 12.73
C ASN A 99 10.75 -5.11 11.91
N CYS A 100 10.58 -5.20 10.59
CA CYS A 100 11.51 -5.91 9.71
C CYS A 100 12.78 -5.09 9.38
N ILE A 101 12.86 -3.84 9.85
CA ILE A 101 13.95 -2.89 9.57
C ILE A 101 15.02 -2.92 10.68
N GLU A 102 14.66 -3.39 11.88
CA GLU A 102 15.56 -3.56 13.03
C GLU A 102 16.20 -4.96 13.04
#